data_AF-J9DKI3-F1
#
_entry.id   AF-J9DKI3-F1
#
_cell.length_a   1.000
_cell.length_b   1.000
_cell.length_c   1.000
_cell.angle_alpha   90.00
_cell.angle_beta   90.00
_cell.angle_gamma   90.00
#
_symmetry.space_group_name_H-M   'P 1'
#
loop_
_entity.id
_entity.type
_entity.pdbx_description
1 polymer ?
#
loop_
_entity_poly.entity_id
_entity_poly.type
_entity_poly.pdbx_seq_one_letter_code
_entity_poly.pdbx_strand_id
1 'polypeptide(L)' 'VYQICTPIKCIDLHHVPGCTAEIPTCGTPYLFCDTRGIAHCVTKIKLNGLCVGFEGFDACFDGVCQMGRCVEGPTPA' A
#
# COMPACT_ATOMS: atom_id res chain seq x y z
N VAL A 1 5.79 -13.31 25.20
CA VAL A 1 4.93 -12.22 24.69
C VAL A 1 5.58 -10.92 25.12
N TYR A 2 6.29 -10.23 24.22
CA TYR A 2 6.99 -8.99 24.58
C TYR A 2 6.50 -7.88 23.65
N GLN A 3 5.87 -6.87 24.24
CA GLN A 3 5.33 -5.71 23.55
C GLN A 3 6.42 -4.64 23.52
N ILE A 4 6.81 -4.17 22.34
CA ILE A 4 7.61 -2.94 22.26
C ILE A 4 6.62 -1.79 22.16
N CYS A 5 6.40 -1.12 23.29
CA CYS A 5 5.56 0.06 23.36
C CYS A 5 6.47 1.29 23.42
N THR A 6 6.41 2.12 22.37
CA THR A 6 6.83 3.51 22.47
C THR A 6 5.68 4.32 23.09
N PRO A 7 5.90 5.52 23.63
CA PRO A 7 4.81 6.36 24.18
C PRO A 7 3.71 6.71 23.17
N ILE A 8 3.92 6.43 21.88
CA ILE A 8 3.03 6.81 20.78
C ILE A 8 2.32 5.58 20.17
N LYS A 9 2.88 4.36 20.26
CA LYS A 9 2.23 3.12 19.80
C LYS A 9 2.89 1.83 20.33
N CYS A 10 2.08 0.79 20.54
CA CYS A 10 2.52 -0.60 20.75
C CYS A 10 2.42 -1.39 19.44
N ILE A 11 3.44 -2.19 19.11
CA ILE A 11 3.44 -3.05 17.93
C ILE A 11 3.26 -4.52 18.36
N ASP A 12 2.22 -5.17 17.83
CA ASP A 12 1.96 -6.59 18.08
C ASP A 12 2.76 -7.46 17.10
N LEU A 13 3.69 -8.26 17.64
CA LEU A 13 4.64 -9.08 16.89
C LEU A 13 4.04 -10.42 16.40
N HIS A 14 2.79 -10.42 15.92
CA HIS A 14 2.18 -11.56 15.23
C HIS A 14 1.60 -11.09 13.87
N HIS A 15 2.53 -10.92 12.92
CA HIS A 15 2.39 -11.24 11.50
C HIS A 15 1.61 -10.32 10.54
N VAL A 16 1.86 -9.01 10.51
CA VAL A 16 1.96 -8.34 9.20
C VAL A 16 3.14 -7.35 9.31
N PRO A 17 4.16 -7.41 8.43
CA PRO A 17 5.08 -6.30 8.28
C PRO A 17 4.26 -5.11 7.77
N GLY A 18 3.71 -4.32 8.70
CA GLY A 18 3.00 -3.10 8.39
C GLY A 18 4.00 -2.08 7.87
N CYS A 19 3.68 -1.48 6.74
CA CYS A 19 4.44 -0.34 6.25
C CYS A 19 4.24 0.87 7.19
N THR A 20 5.20 1.78 7.19
CA THR A 20 5.14 3.05 7.94
C THR A 20 5.38 4.23 7.00
N ALA A 21 5.20 5.46 7.49
CA ALA A 21 5.52 6.65 6.68
C ALA A 21 7.02 6.70 6.34
N GLU A 22 7.90 6.25 7.24
CA GLU A 22 9.33 6.11 6.96
C GLU A 22 9.68 4.93 6.05
N ILE A 23 8.88 3.85 6.07
CA ILE A 23 9.10 2.64 5.28
C ILE A 23 7.79 2.29 4.54
N PRO A 24 7.52 2.92 3.38
CA PRO A 24 6.30 2.68 2.62
C PRO A 24 6.30 1.34 1.87
N THR A 25 7.21 0.42 2.21
CA THR A 25 7.40 -0.85 1.50
C THR A 25 6.83 -2.01 2.32
N CYS A 26 5.94 -2.77 1.69
CA CYS A 26 5.28 -3.95 2.27
C CYS A 26 6.00 -5.27 1.92
N GLY A 27 7.23 -5.19 1.40
CA GLY A 27 8.05 -6.33 1.02
C GLY A 27 7.67 -7.02 -0.30
N THR A 28 6.55 -6.65 -0.93
CA THR A 28 6.15 -7.20 -2.24
C THR A 28 5.70 -6.09 -3.20
N PRO A 29 5.89 -6.27 -4.52
CA PRO A 29 5.48 -5.26 -5.51
C PRO A 29 3.95 -5.19 -5.70
N TYR A 30 3.22 -6.19 -5.19
CA TYR A 30 1.76 -6.29 -5.25
C TYR A 30 1.07 -5.63 -4.06
N LEU A 31 1.81 -5.18 -3.06
CA LEU A 31 1.28 -4.50 -1.89
C LEU A 31 1.73 -3.04 -1.92
N PHE A 32 0.82 -2.12 -1.64
CA PHE A 32 1.16 -0.72 -1.42
C PHE A 32 0.84 -0.33 0.02
N CYS A 33 1.52 0.69 0.51
CA CYS A 33 1.28 1.22 1.83
C CYS A 33 0.18 2.27 1.80
N ASP A 34 -0.94 2.01 2.49
CA ASP A 34 -1.95 3.04 2.71
C ASP A 34 -1.66 3.77 4.03
N THR A 35 -1.14 4.99 3.91
CA THR A 35 -0.79 5.88 5.02
C THR A 35 -1.86 6.92 5.34
N ARG A 36 -3.03 6.89 4.67
CA ARG A 36 -4.11 7.87 4.89
C ARG A 36 -4.78 7.77 6.26
N GLY A 37 -4.51 6.71 7.01
CA GLY A 37 -4.98 6.49 8.38
C GLY A 37 -3.98 5.69 9.20
N ILE A 38 -4.38 4.49 9.66
CA ILE A 38 -3.44 3.55 10.26
C ILE A 38 -2.60 2.98 9.12
N ALA A 39 -1.27 3.16 9.15
CA ALA A 39 -0.42 2.61 8.11
C ALA A 39 -0.59 1.09 8.02
N HIS A 40 -1.10 0.62 6.88
CA HIS A 40 -1.36 -0.79 6.63
C HIS A 40 -1.04 -1.16 5.18
N CYS A 41 -0.60 -2.39 5.00
CA CYS A 41 -0.30 -2.94 3.69
C CYS A 41 -1.59 -3.42 3.05
N VAL A 42 -1.88 -2.88 1.87
CA VAL A 42 -3.07 -3.20 1.09
C VAL A 42 -2.66 -3.73 -0.27
N THR A 43 -3.46 -4.65 -0.82
CA THR A 43 -3.19 -5.22 -2.13
C THR A 43 -3.46 -4.21 -3.24
N LYS A 44 -2.52 -4.12 -4.17
CA LYS A 44 -2.71 -3.38 -5.41
C LYS A 44 -3.84 -3.98 -6.23
N ILE A 45 -4.49 -3.10 -6.97
CA ILE A 45 -5.57 -3.38 -7.88
C ILE A 45 -4.96 -3.84 -9.21
N LYS A 46 -5.49 -4.94 -9.73
CA LYS A 46 -5.10 -5.47 -11.04
C LYS A 46 -5.45 -4.49 -12.17
N LEU A 47 -4.82 -4.64 -13.33
CA LEU A 47 -5.21 -3.95 -14.56
C LEU A 47 -6.72 -4.12 -14.83
N ASN A 48 -7.34 -3.04 -15.27
CA ASN A 48 -8.79 -2.87 -15.46
C ASN A 48 -9.64 -2.93 -14.17
N GLY A 49 -9.01 -2.98 -12.99
CA GLY A 49 -9.72 -2.89 -11.71
C GLY A 49 -10.15 -1.46 -11.38
N LEU A 50 -11.07 -1.33 -10.43
CA LEU A 50 -11.60 -0.04 -9.96
C LEU A 50 -10.65 0.59 -8.95
N CYS A 51 -10.13 1.77 -9.26
CA CYS A 51 -9.24 2.55 -8.39
C CYS A 51 -9.84 3.90 -7.95
N VAL A 52 -11.17 4.02 -8.04
CA VAL A 52 -11.93 5.20 -7.61
C VAL A 52 -11.60 5.52 -6.15
N GLY A 53 -11.16 6.75 -5.87
CA GLY A 53 -10.74 7.19 -4.53
C GLY A 53 -9.27 6.87 -4.17
N PHE A 54 -8.54 6.22 -5.06
CA PHE A 54 -7.08 6.02 -4.99
C PHE A 54 -6.35 6.73 -6.14
N GLU A 55 -7.00 7.73 -6.74
CA GLU A 55 -6.43 8.54 -7.82
C GLU A 55 -5.18 9.27 -7.31
N GLY A 56 -4.03 9.02 -7.95
CA GLY A 56 -2.73 9.57 -7.53
C GLY A 56 -1.94 8.72 -6.54
N PHE A 57 -2.48 7.60 -6.06
CA PHE A 57 -1.73 6.61 -5.26
C PHE A 57 -1.22 5.46 -6.14
N ASP A 58 -0.18 4.76 -5.66
CA ASP A 58 0.36 3.54 -6.25
C ASP A 58 -0.54 2.32 -5.98
N ALA A 59 -1.85 2.51 -6.19
CA ALA A 59 -2.86 1.50 -5.95
C ALA A 59 -3.01 0.52 -7.11
N CYS A 60 -2.52 0.86 -8.30
CA CYS A 60 -2.57 -0.01 -9.48
C CYS A 60 -1.26 -0.80 -9.64
N PHE A 61 -1.36 -2.10 -9.92
CA PHE A 61 -0.18 -2.92 -10.21
C PHE A 61 0.31 -2.67 -11.64
N ASP A 62 1.58 -2.26 -11.80
CA ASP A 62 2.22 -1.89 -13.08
C ASP A 62 1.35 -0.96 -13.95
N GLY A 63 0.68 -0.02 -13.30
CA GLY A 63 -0.32 0.80 -13.94
C GLY A 63 -0.58 2.11 -13.22
N VAL A 64 -1.42 2.92 -13.83
CA VAL A 64 -1.88 4.19 -13.26
C VAL A 64 -3.40 4.18 -13.13
N CYS A 65 -3.89 4.82 -12.07
CA CYS A 65 -5.33 5.02 -11.92
C CYS A 65 -5.76 6.18 -12.84
N GLN A 66 -6.47 5.85 -13.93
CA GLN A 66 -6.97 6.81 -14.89
C GLN A 66 -8.47 6.59 -15.14
N MET A 67 -9.28 7.65 -15.01
CA MET A 67 -10.73 7.59 -15.14
C MET A 67 -11.38 6.54 -14.20
N GLY A 68 -10.86 6.41 -12.97
CA GLY A 68 -11.34 5.43 -11.99
C GLY A 68 -10.97 3.97 -12.29
N ARG A 69 -10.13 3.70 -13.30
CA ARG A 69 -9.64 2.35 -13.62
C ARG A 69 -8.12 2.28 -13.67
N CYS A 70 -7.58 1.13 -13.26
CA CYS A 70 -6.17 0.83 -13.48
C CYS A 70 -5.94 0.54 -14.96
N VAL A 71 -5.22 1.43 -15.63
CA VAL A 71 -4.74 1.23 -17.00
C VAL A 71 -3.26 0.87 -16.96
N GLU A 72 -2.78 0.17 -17.97
CA GLU A 72 -1.34 -0.06 -18.14
C GLU A 72 -0.65 1.31 -18.24
N GLY A 73 0.28 1.56 -17.31
CA GLY A 73 1.11 2.76 -17.38
C GLY A 73 2.10 2.60 -18.53
N PRO A 74 2.83 3.66 -18.92
CA PRO A 74 3.97 3.50 -19.81
C PRO A 74 4.90 2.48 -19.14
N THR A 75 4.98 1.28 -19.71
CA THR A 75 5.91 0.25 -19.30
C THR A 75 7.29 0.88 -19.24
N PRO A 76 8.04 0.78 -18.12
CA PRO A 76 9.46 1.07 -18.16
C PRO A 76 10.05 0.11 -19.20
N ALA A 77 10.50 0.68 -20.32
CA ALA A 77 11.08 -0.05 -21.44
C ALA A 77 12.34 -0.82 -21.03
#